data_AF-A0A3A4ZGX9-F1
#
_entry.id   AF-A0A3A4ZGX9-F1
#
_cell.length_a   1.000
_cell.length_b   1.000
_cell.length_c   1.000
_cell.angle_alpha   90.00
_cell.angle_beta   90.00
_cell.angle_gamma   90.00
#
_symmetry.space_group_name_H-M   'P 1'
#
loop_
_entity.id
_entity.type
_entity.pdbx_description
1 polymer ?
#
loop_
_entity_poly.entity_id
_entity_poly.type
_entity_poly.pdbx_seq_one_letter_code
_entity_poly.pdbx_strand_id
1 'polypeptide(L)' 'MTYKATIDRVLCIGSGSCVAIAPTAFALDNEAKAIVLPTISETEDALILDAAKACPVAAIIIHDETGKQIYP' A
#
# COMPACT_ATOMS: atom_id res chain seq x y z
N MET A 1 3.12 13.67 -5.13
CA MET A 1 2.16 12.63 -4.71
C MET A 1 0.86 13.28 -4.39
N THR A 2 -0.20 12.71 -4.95
CA THR A 2 -1.57 13.02 -4.54
C THR A 2 -2.17 11.86 -3.75
N TYR A 3 -1.52 10.69 -3.74
CA TYR A 3 -2.06 9.47 -3.14
C TYR A 3 -1.53 9.17 -1.74
N LYS A 4 -2.46 8.82 -0.86
CA LYS A 4 -2.23 8.37 0.52
C LYS A 4 -2.64 6.91 0.64
N ALA A 5 -1.68 6.03 0.92
CA ALA A 5 -1.95 4.63 1.18
C ALA A 5 -2.19 4.37 2.69
N THR A 6 -3.12 3.48 2.98
CA THR A 6 -3.39 2.94 4.31
C THR A 6 -3.59 1.43 4.21
N ILE A 7 -3.31 0.70 5.30
CA ILE A 7 -3.36 -0.77 5.28
C ILE A 7 -4.32 -1.26 6.35
N ASP A 8 -5.31 -2.04 5.91
CA ASP A 8 -6.17 -2.80 6.80
C ASP A 8 -5.41 -4.04 7.30
N ARG A 9 -4.95 -3.98 8.55
CA ARG A 9 -4.21 -5.08 9.19
C ARG A 9 -5.07 -6.32 9.45
N VAL A 10 -6.39 -6.18 9.54
CA VAL A 10 -7.31 -7.29 9.73
C VAL A 10 -7.39 -8.11 8.45
N LEU A 11 -7.52 -7.44 7.30
CA LEU A 11 -7.53 -8.11 5.99
C LEU A 11 -6.14 -8.56 5.53
N CYS A 12 -5.07 -7.86 5.90
CA CYS A 12 -3.72 -8.17 5.44
C CYS A 12 -3.28 -9.58 5.85
N ILE A 13 -3.08 -10.47 4.88
CA ILE A 13 -2.60 -11.85 5.13
C ILE A 13 -1.07 -12.00 5.05
N GLY A 14 -0.33 -10.90 4.90
CA GLY A 14 1.13 -10.94 4.81
C GLY A 14 1.69 -11.51 3.50
N SER A 15 0.93 -11.40 2.40
CA SER A 15 1.33 -11.96 1.09
C SER A 15 2.64 -11.37 0.52
N GLY A 16 3.06 -10.19 0.95
CA GLY A 16 4.30 -9.54 0.50
C GLY A 16 4.28 -8.94 -0.92
N SER A 17 3.20 -9.09 -1.70
CA SER A 17 3.13 -8.59 -3.08
C SER A 17 3.36 -7.08 -3.21
N CYS A 18 2.89 -6.30 -2.23
CA CYS A 18 3.09 -4.85 -2.22
C CYS A 18 4.56 -4.45 -2.04
N VAL A 19 5.30 -5.18 -1.22
CA VAL A 19 6.74 -4.96 -1.03
C VAL A 19 7.51 -5.34 -2.29
N ALA A 20 7.08 -6.39 -3.00
CA ALA A 20 7.72 -6.80 -4.26
C ALA A 20 7.57 -5.74 -5.38
N ILE A 21 6.43 -5.03 -5.42
CA ILE A 21 6.15 -4.02 -6.46
C ILE A 21 6.68 -2.64 -6.06
N ALA A 22 6.47 -2.24 -4.80
CA ALA A 22 6.85 -0.93 -4.30
C ALA A 22 7.62 -1.06 -2.96
N PRO A 23 8.86 -1.59 -2.99
CA PRO A 23 9.68 -1.83 -1.78
C PRO A 23 10.06 -0.55 -1.04
N THR A 24 10.03 0.59 -1.72
CA THR A 24 10.27 1.92 -1.15
C THR A 24 9.03 2.49 -0.47
N ALA A 25 7.84 1.99 -0.76
CA ALA A 25 6.58 2.46 -0.16
C ALA A 25 6.05 1.52 0.92
N PHE A 26 6.36 0.23 0.83
CA PHE A 26 5.81 -0.79 1.72
C PHE A 26 6.90 -1.69 2.29
N ALA A 27 6.71 -2.10 3.53
CA ALA A 27 7.49 -3.15 4.18
C ALA A 27 6.57 -4.13 4.91
N LEU A 28 7.08 -5.28 5.32
CA LEU A 28 6.42 -6.15 6.29
C LEU A 28 7.02 -5.88 7.68
N ASP A 29 6.17 -5.80 8.70
CA ASP A 29 6.61 -5.74 10.09
C ASP A 29 6.90 -7.14 10.67
N ASN A 30 7.23 -7.17 11.96
CA ASN A 30 7.55 -8.42 12.67
C ASN A 30 6.36 -9.39 12.79
N GLU A 31 5.13 -8.93 12.56
CA GLU A 31 3.92 -9.77 12.55
C GLU A 31 3.58 -10.25 11.12
N ALA A 32 4.51 -10.06 10.18
CA ALA A 32 4.31 -10.29 8.75
C ALA A 32 3.13 -9.47 8.18
N LYS A 33 2.81 -8.30 8.76
CA LYS A 33 1.78 -7.40 8.27
C LYS A 33 2.41 -6.28 7.47
N ALA A 34 1.77 -5.91 6.37
CA ALA A 34 2.25 -4.81 5.55
C ALA A 34 2.10 -3.47 6.30
N ILE A 35 3.11 -2.62 6.17
CA ILE A 35 3.16 -1.25 6.69
C ILE A 35 3.54 -0.28 5.57
N VAL A 36 3.03 0.94 5.67
CA VAL A 36 3.39 2.04 4.78
C VAL A 36 4.62 2.74 5.32
N LEU A 37 5.63 2.90 4.49
CA LEU A 37 6.86 3.61 4.81
C LEU A 37 6.70 5.12 4.59
N PRO A 38 7.41 5.96 5.35
CA PRO A 38 7.41 7.41 5.13
C PRO A 38 7.97 7.79 3.75
N THR A 39 8.81 6.94 3.18
CA THR A 39 9.39 7.04 1.83
C THR A 39 8.38 6.74 0.71
N ILE A 40 7.10 6.50 1.04
CA ILE A 40 6.02 6.43 0.05
C ILE A 40 5.93 7.73 -0.76
N SER A 41 6.27 8.87 -0.16
CA SER A 41 6.37 10.16 -0.85
C SER A 41 7.57 10.30 -1.79
N GLU A 42 8.31 9.22 -2.03
CA GLU A 42 9.38 9.14 -3.04
C GLU A 42 9.05 8.09 -4.11
N THR A 43 7.92 7.39 -3.96
CA THR A 43 7.47 6.33 -4.88
C THR A 43 6.41 6.87 -5.84
N GLU A 44 6.46 6.47 -7.11
CA GLU A 44 5.48 6.92 -8.09
C GLU A 44 4.06 6.47 -7.75
N ASP A 45 3.08 7.35 -7.94
CA ASP A 45 1.65 7.09 -7.66
C ASP A 45 1.14 5.85 -8.42
N ALA A 46 1.67 5.58 -9.61
CA ALA A 46 1.36 4.38 -10.39
C ALA A 46 1.84 3.08 -9.71
N LEU A 47 3.06 3.07 -9.15
CA LEU A 47 3.61 1.92 -8.42
C LEU A 47 2.84 1.66 -7.13
N ILE A 48 2.44 2.71 -6.43
CA ILE A 48 1.60 2.61 -5.23
C ILE A 48 0.26 1.95 -5.58
N LEU A 49 -0.36 2.37 -6.69
CA LEU A 49 -1.63 1.81 -7.16
C LEU A 49 -1.49 0.34 -7.61
N ASP A 50 -0.42 0.00 -8.33
CA ASP A 50 -0.17 -1.38 -8.77
C ASP A 50 0.15 -2.31 -7.60
N ALA A 51 0.87 -1.83 -6.59
CA ALA A 51 1.08 -2.55 -5.33
C ALA A 51 -0.25 -2.84 -4.61
N ALA A 52 -1.18 -1.87 -4.62
CA ALA A 52 -2.51 -2.06 -4.06
C ALA A 52 -3.34 -3.09 -4.85
N LYS A 53 -3.30 -3.04 -6.19
CA LYS A 53 -3.97 -4.01 -7.07
C LYS A 53 -3.43 -5.44 -6.93
N ALA A 54 -2.15 -5.59 -6.65
CA ALA A 54 -1.53 -6.91 -6.46
C ALA A 54 -1.87 -7.55 -5.10
N CYS A 55 -2.53 -6.83 -4.19
CA CYS A 55 -2.95 -7.39 -2.92
C CYS A 55 -4.10 -8.39 -3.14
N PRO A 56 -3.93 -9.70 -2.85
CA PRO A 56 -4.95 -10.71 -3.14
C PRO A 56 -6.23 -10.56 -2.30
N VAL A 57 -6.14 -9.80 -1.20
CA VAL A 57 -7.22 -9.56 -0.23
C VAL A 57 -7.62 -8.08 -0.17
N ALA A 58 -7.13 -7.26 -1.10
CA ALA A 58 -7.43 -5.82 -1.20
C ALA A 58 -7.24 -5.04 0.12
N ALA A 59 -6.22 -5.40 0.92
CA ALA A 59 -5.96 -4.77 2.22
C ALA A 59 -5.32 -3.37 2.12
N ILE A 60 -4.93 -2.91 0.94
CA ILE A 60 -4.24 -1.63 0.73
C ILE A 60 -5.25 -0.64 0.16
N ILE A 61 -5.53 0.42 0.91
CA ILE A 61 -6.52 1.45 0.58
C ILE A 61 -5.78 2.72 0.18
N ILE A 62 -6.02 3.21 -1.03
CA ILE A 62 -5.47 4.42 -1.62
C ILE A 62 -6.52 5.53 -1.62
N HIS A 63 -6.20 6.65 -1.01
CA HIS A 63 -7.01 7.87 -1.04
C HIS A 63 -6.28 8.96 -1.81
N ASP A 64 -7.03 9.84 -2.43
CA ASP A 64 -6.55 11.08 -3.05
C ASP A 64 -6.33 12.19 -2.01
N GLU A 65 -5.73 13.32 -2.42
CA GLU A 65 -5.50 14.49 -1.56
C GLU A 65 -6.81 15.07 -1.01
N THR A 66 -7.89 14.90 -1.77
CA THR A 66 -9.25 15.30 -1.42
C THR A 66 -9.91 14.36 -0.40
N GLY A 67 -9.24 13.26 -0.03
CA GLY A 67 -9.77 12.21 0.84
C GLY A 67 -10.69 11.21 0.12
N LYS A 68 -10.84 11.33 -1.20
CA LYS A 68 -11.61 10.37 -2.01
C LYS A 68 -10.85 9.05 -2.10
N GLN A 69 -11.51 7.94 -1.74
CA GLN A 69 -10.97 6.60 -1.95
C GLN A 69 -10.89 6.31 -3.46
N ILE A 70 -9.69 5.97 -3.93
CA ILE A 70 -9.38 5.61 -5.32
C ILE A 70 -9.33 4.10 -5.49
N TYR A 71 -8.88 3.38 -4.45
CA TYR A 71 -8.75 1.93 -4.44
C TYR A 71 -8.72 1.39 -2.99
N PRO A 72 -9.13 0.13 -2.71
CA PRO A 72 -10.04 -0.64 -3.55
C PRO A 72 -11.35 0.13 -3.78
#